data_AF-A0AAN0IJW8-F1
#
_entry.id   AF-A0AAN0IJW8-F1
#
_cell.length_a   1.000
_cell.length_b   1.000
_cell.length_c   1.000
_cell.angle_alpha   90.00
_cell.angle_beta   90.00
_cell.angle_gamma   90.00
#
_symmetry.space_group_name_H-M   'P 1'
#
loop_
_entity.id
_entity.type
_entity.pdbx_description
1 polymer ?
#
loop_
_entity_poly.entity_id
_entity_poly.type
_entity_poly.pdbx_seq_one_letter_code
_entity_poly.pdbx_strand_id
1 'polypeptide(L)'
;KVSAVGLDHSKDASLLPENRAKNRYTNILAYDHSRVKLESIDDEPGSDYINANYIPGYRMRRAYIATQGPLPSTFDDFWRMTWEQNSHVIVMLTQLVERGRTKCHRYWPGAQPEVYGEINVDMLSETEKSDWIVRKFKITKEKRSRTITHYQFVSWPDHGVPDEAGPALDFVREVHEVASSAFGPVIVHCSAGVGRTGTFIALGTLLQHIKDHDWVDLFGLASEMRQHRNHMIQTEPQYVFIHKAMVDACKSSMSKFGGGIKVLPSFPIYSNFGPASQLSDFYGDMLSEEASYQYQKTSGNGKTYDESTF
;
A
#
# COMPACT_ATOMS: atom_id res chain seq x y z
N LYS A 1 -12.96 -14.95 -9.85
CA LYS A 1 -12.61 -13.51 -10.05
C LYS A 1 -11.96 -13.00 -8.76
N VAL A 2 -10.84 -12.27 -8.82
CA VAL A 2 -10.20 -11.71 -7.60
C VAL A 2 -11.15 -10.77 -6.84
N SER A 3 -12.17 -10.23 -7.52
CA SER A 3 -13.28 -9.49 -6.91
C SER A 3 -13.99 -10.23 -5.75
N ALA A 4 -14.03 -11.56 -5.76
CA ALA A 4 -14.71 -12.38 -4.75
C ALA A 4 -13.79 -13.00 -3.69
N VAL A 5 -12.47 -12.84 -3.83
CA VAL A 5 -11.48 -13.49 -2.96
C VAL A 5 -11.60 -12.98 -1.52
N GLY A 6 -11.66 -13.92 -0.57
CA GLY A 6 -11.67 -13.67 0.87
C GLY A 6 -12.96 -13.10 1.44
N LEU A 7 -13.99 -12.84 0.62
CA LEU A 7 -15.23 -12.20 1.10
C LEU A 7 -16.04 -13.09 2.07
N ASP A 8 -15.74 -14.38 2.08
CA ASP A 8 -16.28 -15.42 2.94
C ASP A 8 -15.72 -15.40 4.38
N HIS A 9 -14.62 -14.69 4.64
CA HIS A 9 -14.08 -14.54 6.00
C HIS A 9 -15.05 -13.84 6.95
N SER A 10 -15.08 -14.30 8.20
CA SER A 10 -15.89 -13.71 9.28
C SER A 10 -15.45 -12.28 9.59
N LYS A 11 -16.41 -11.45 10.02
CA LYS A 11 -16.27 -10.02 10.31
C LYS A 11 -16.98 -9.67 11.61
N ASP A 12 -17.12 -10.63 12.50
CA ASP A 12 -18.06 -10.62 13.62
C ASP A 12 -17.71 -9.50 14.60
N ALA A 13 -16.42 -9.32 14.90
CA ALA A 13 -15.96 -8.24 15.77
C ALA A 13 -16.31 -6.86 15.19
N SER A 14 -16.22 -6.70 13.87
CA SER A 14 -16.58 -5.44 13.20
C SER A 14 -18.08 -5.13 13.23
N LEU A 15 -18.92 -6.15 13.44
CA LEU A 15 -20.38 -6.08 13.39
C LEU A 15 -21.04 -5.97 14.77
N LEU A 16 -20.27 -6.16 15.85
CA LEU A 16 -20.72 -5.96 17.23
C LEU A 16 -21.29 -4.54 17.41
N PRO A 17 -22.42 -4.35 18.12
CA PRO A 17 -23.08 -3.06 18.30
C PRO A 17 -22.11 -1.93 18.72
N GLU A 18 -21.19 -2.24 19.63
CA GLU A 18 -20.20 -1.32 20.21
C GLU A 18 -19.14 -0.87 19.19
N ASN A 19 -18.86 -1.71 18.19
CA ASN A 19 -17.81 -1.48 17.19
C ASN A 19 -18.31 -0.84 15.90
N ARG A 20 -19.62 -0.85 15.64
CA ARG A 20 -20.20 -0.32 14.38
C ARG A 20 -19.80 1.13 14.12
N ALA A 21 -19.83 1.97 15.17
CA ALA A 21 -19.47 3.38 15.07
C ALA A 21 -17.96 3.62 14.86
N LYS A 22 -17.11 2.62 15.11
CA LYS A 22 -15.66 2.68 14.87
C LYS A 22 -15.31 2.47 13.39
N ASN A 23 -16.27 2.07 12.55
CA ASN A 23 -16.07 1.84 11.12
C ASN A 23 -16.43 3.08 10.29
N ARG A 24 -15.47 3.62 9.54
CA ARG A 24 -15.70 4.77 8.63
C ARG A 24 -16.69 4.41 7.51
N TYR A 25 -16.68 3.16 7.07
CA TYR A 25 -17.55 2.65 6.02
C TYR A 25 -18.19 1.33 6.46
N THR A 26 -19.51 1.24 6.34
CA THR A 26 -20.29 0.07 6.78
C THR A 26 -19.99 -1.20 5.97
N ASN A 27 -19.45 -1.05 4.75
CA ASN A 27 -19.08 -2.14 3.87
C ASN A 27 -17.58 -2.46 3.86
N ILE A 28 -16.75 -1.74 4.63
CA ILE A 28 -15.31 -2.00 4.75
C ILE A 28 -15.00 -2.40 6.19
N LEU A 29 -15.00 -3.71 6.44
CA LEU A 29 -14.89 -4.30 7.77
C LEU A 29 -13.61 -5.12 7.87
N ALA A 30 -13.07 -5.25 9.07
CA ALA A 30 -11.89 -6.06 9.33
C ALA A 30 -12.27 -7.54 9.47
N TYR A 31 -11.55 -8.44 8.77
CA TYR A 31 -11.69 -9.88 8.96
C TYR A 31 -11.15 -10.32 10.33
N ASP A 32 -11.84 -11.22 11.01
CA ASP A 32 -11.52 -11.56 12.41
C ASP A 32 -10.16 -12.28 12.55
N HIS A 33 -9.80 -13.12 11.59
CA HIS A 33 -8.58 -13.94 11.67
C HIS A 33 -7.29 -13.11 11.51
N SER A 34 -7.37 -11.97 10.85
CA SER A 34 -6.23 -11.10 10.51
C SER A 34 -6.31 -9.72 11.14
N ARG A 35 -7.40 -9.38 11.86
CA ARG A 35 -7.54 -8.06 12.47
C ARG A 35 -6.45 -7.80 13.49
N VAL A 36 -6.07 -6.52 13.62
CA VAL A 36 -5.30 -6.08 14.76
C VAL A 36 -6.21 -6.10 15.99
N LYS A 37 -5.75 -6.74 17.06
CA LYS A 37 -6.45 -6.79 18.34
C LYS A 37 -5.68 -5.91 19.32
N LEU A 38 -6.36 -4.93 19.88
CA LEU A 38 -5.79 -4.11 20.94
C LEU A 38 -5.92 -4.82 22.28
N GLU A 39 -5.11 -4.44 23.27
CA GLU A 39 -5.32 -4.88 24.64
C GLU A 39 -6.71 -4.44 25.11
N SER A 40 -7.46 -5.35 25.73
CA SER A 40 -8.78 -5.03 26.26
C SER A 40 -8.65 -4.12 27.46
N ILE A 41 -9.49 -3.10 27.52
CA ILE A 41 -9.63 -2.22 28.67
C ILE A 41 -10.78 -2.76 29.52
N ASP A 42 -10.53 -2.90 30.83
CA ASP A 42 -11.51 -3.37 31.79
C ASP A 42 -12.76 -2.47 31.76
N ASP A 43 -13.94 -3.09 31.85
CA ASP A 43 -15.25 -2.43 31.81
C ASP A 43 -15.57 -1.63 30.52
N GLU A 44 -14.78 -1.78 29.45
CA GLU A 44 -15.03 -1.17 28.14
C GLU A 44 -15.21 -2.22 27.03
N PRO A 45 -16.45 -2.67 26.78
CA PRO A 45 -16.74 -3.59 25.66
C PRO A 45 -16.34 -3.00 24.31
N GLY A 46 -15.69 -3.81 23.47
CA GLY A 46 -15.20 -3.37 22.14
C GLY A 46 -13.90 -2.56 22.15
N SER A 47 -13.26 -2.40 23.32
CA SER A 47 -11.94 -1.77 23.45
C SER A 47 -10.82 -2.52 22.72
N ASP A 48 -10.98 -3.82 22.43
CA ASP A 48 -9.99 -4.61 21.68
C ASP A 48 -10.06 -4.38 20.15
N TYR A 49 -11.04 -3.61 19.68
CA TYR A 49 -11.35 -3.46 18.26
C TYR A 49 -10.84 -2.14 17.68
N ILE A 50 -10.12 -2.29 16.57
CA ILE A 50 -9.84 -1.24 15.59
C ILE A 50 -10.03 -1.81 14.18
N ASN A 51 -10.54 -1.01 13.25
CA ASN A 51 -10.71 -1.43 11.85
C ASN A 51 -9.35 -1.45 11.11
N ALA A 52 -8.55 -2.47 11.40
CA ALA A 52 -7.24 -2.68 10.84
C ALA A 52 -6.94 -4.17 10.69
N ASN A 53 -6.16 -4.56 9.68
CA ASN A 53 -5.71 -5.94 9.47
C ASN A 53 -4.21 -6.00 9.19
N TYR A 54 -3.56 -7.06 9.67
CA TYR A 54 -2.21 -7.38 9.24
C TYR A 54 -2.20 -7.86 7.79
N ILE A 55 -1.30 -7.30 6.99
CA ILE A 55 -1.05 -7.73 5.62
C ILE A 55 0.38 -8.28 5.53
N PRO A 56 0.57 -9.49 4.98
CA PRO A 56 1.89 -10.01 4.67
C PRO A 56 2.64 -9.09 3.69
N GLY A 57 3.95 -9.00 3.88
CA GLY A 57 4.86 -8.43 2.89
C GLY A 57 5.86 -9.49 2.43
N TYR A 58 6.85 -9.08 1.65
CA TYR A 58 7.86 -10.00 1.15
C TYR A 58 8.64 -10.66 2.29
N ARG A 59 8.52 -11.99 2.41
CA ARG A 59 9.13 -12.83 3.48
C ARG A 59 8.78 -12.42 4.92
N MET A 60 7.74 -11.62 5.13
CA MET A 60 7.36 -11.11 6.45
C MET A 60 5.83 -11.20 6.64
N ARG A 61 5.38 -12.10 7.53
CA ARG A 61 3.93 -12.37 7.74
C ARG A 61 3.13 -11.18 8.28
N ARG A 62 3.79 -10.25 8.98
CA ARG A 62 3.19 -9.04 9.57
C ARG A 62 4.03 -7.81 9.22
N ALA A 63 4.31 -7.62 7.93
CA ALA A 63 5.07 -6.47 7.46
C ALA A 63 4.28 -5.16 7.57
N TYR A 64 2.96 -5.23 7.36
CA TYR A 64 2.09 -4.06 7.29
C TYR A 64 0.85 -4.22 8.16
N ILE A 65 0.31 -3.09 8.59
CA ILE A 65 -1.06 -2.94 9.07
C ILE A 65 -1.81 -2.06 8.09
N ALA A 66 -2.84 -2.60 7.43
CA ALA A 66 -3.75 -1.82 6.60
C ALA A 66 -4.96 -1.38 7.43
N THR A 67 -5.18 -0.07 7.52
CA THR A 67 -6.25 0.51 8.36
C THR A 67 -6.98 1.65 7.66
N GLN A 68 -8.18 1.97 8.14
CA GLN A 68 -8.93 3.15 7.69
C GLN A 68 -8.26 4.46 8.13
N GLY A 69 -8.61 5.57 7.48
CA GLY A 69 -8.31 6.90 8.00
C GLY A 69 -9.03 7.09 9.35
N PRO A 70 -8.33 7.37 10.46
CA PRO A 70 -8.94 7.42 11.79
C PRO A 70 -10.13 8.37 11.87
N LEU A 71 -11.15 7.98 12.62
CA LEU A 71 -12.28 8.83 12.98
C LEU A 71 -11.94 9.57 14.28
N PRO A 72 -12.55 10.74 14.56
CA PRO A 72 -12.35 11.43 15.84
C PRO A 72 -12.57 10.53 17.06
N SER A 73 -13.57 9.65 17.00
CA SER A 73 -13.87 8.66 18.05
C SER A 73 -12.91 7.48 18.12
N THR A 74 -11.93 7.38 17.21
CA THR A 74 -10.97 6.26 17.15
C THR A 74 -9.52 6.76 17.09
N PHE A 75 -9.25 8.02 17.45
CA PHE A 75 -7.87 8.52 17.50
C PHE A 75 -7.06 7.83 18.59
N ASP A 76 -7.65 7.65 19.76
CA ASP A 76 -7.06 6.96 20.90
C ASP A 76 -6.71 5.51 20.52
N ASP A 77 -7.67 4.78 19.93
CA ASP A 77 -7.46 3.43 19.41
C ASP A 77 -6.33 3.37 18.37
N PHE A 78 -6.21 4.37 17.49
CA PHE A 78 -5.17 4.40 16.45
C PHE A 78 -3.76 4.62 17.04
N TRP A 79 -3.61 5.55 17.98
CA TRP A 79 -2.32 5.76 18.63
C TRP A 79 -1.96 4.61 19.58
N ARG A 80 -2.96 4.02 20.24
CA ARG A 80 -2.79 2.81 21.05
C ARG A 80 -2.34 1.63 20.20
N MET A 81 -2.98 1.41 19.05
CA MET A 81 -2.50 0.45 18.03
C MET A 81 -1.06 0.73 17.64
N THR A 82 -0.74 1.98 17.34
CA THR A 82 0.63 2.38 16.98
C THR A 82 1.59 1.94 18.08
N TRP A 83 1.31 2.30 19.33
CA TRP A 83 2.10 1.95 20.51
C TRP A 83 2.26 0.43 20.69
N GLU A 84 1.17 -0.29 20.87
CA GLU A 84 1.15 -1.74 21.16
C GLU A 84 1.85 -2.56 20.07
N GLN A 85 1.71 -2.16 18.80
CA GLN A 85 2.33 -2.88 17.68
C GLN A 85 3.80 -2.54 17.45
N ASN A 86 4.39 -1.69 18.30
CA ASN A 86 5.76 -1.21 18.13
C ASN A 86 6.03 -0.64 16.73
N SER A 87 5.00 -0.05 16.11
CA SER A 87 5.12 0.59 14.80
C SER A 87 5.87 1.91 14.94
N HIS A 88 6.79 2.15 14.01
CA HIS A 88 7.64 3.35 13.94
C HIS A 88 7.39 4.18 12.69
N VAL A 89 6.67 3.62 11.71
CA VAL A 89 6.39 4.26 10.43
C VAL A 89 4.89 4.23 10.16
N ILE A 90 4.34 5.39 9.82
CA ILE A 90 2.96 5.56 9.39
C ILE A 90 2.97 6.14 7.97
N VAL A 91 2.13 5.59 7.09
CA VAL A 91 1.97 6.01 5.69
C VAL A 91 0.51 6.39 5.47
N MET A 92 0.29 7.66 5.15
CA MET A 92 -0.99 8.28 4.84
C MET A 92 -1.06 8.58 3.34
N LEU A 93 -2.01 7.96 2.63
CA LEU A 93 -2.14 8.03 1.18
C LEU A 93 -3.36 8.84 0.73
N THR A 94 -3.71 9.89 1.46
CA THR A 94 -4.89 10.72 1.16
C THR A 94 -4.72 12.12 1.74
N GLN A 95 -5.37 13.10 1.12
CA GLN A 95 -5.59 14.39 1.76
C GLN A 95 -6.70 14.27 2.81
N LEU A 96 -6.76 15.22 3.75
CA LEU A 96 -7.84 15.24 4.74
C LEU A 96 -9.21 15.40 4.06
N VAL A 97 -9.27 16.27 3.06
CA VAL A 97 -10.47 16.56 2.27
C VAL A 97 -10.12 16.46 0.79
N GLU A 98 -10.93 15.74 0.04
CA GLU A 98 -10.83 15.64 -1.43
C GLU A 98 -12.21 16.01 -2.00
N ARG A 99 -12.27 17.03 -2.85
CA ARG A 99 -13.52 17.55 -3.47
C ARG A 99 -14.64 17.84 -2.48
N GLY A 100 -14.29 18.50 -1.38
CA GLY A 100 -15.26 18.86 -0.33
C GLY A 100 -15.75 17.67 0.51
N ARG A 101 -15.22 16.45 0.30
CA ARG A 101 -15.54 15.28 1.11
C ARG A 101 -14.38 14.93 2.02
N THR A 102 -14.66 14.79 3.31
CA THR A 102 -13.68 14.32 4.30
C THR A 102 -13.28 12.87 4.01
N LYS A 103 -11.99 12.64 3.77
CA LYS A 103 -11.39 11.32 3.54
C LYS A 103 -10.68 10.82 4.80
N CYS A 104 -10.05 11.73 5.54
CA CYS A 104 -9.41 11.45 6.81
C CYS A 104 -9.55 12.68 7.71
N HIS A 105 -9.56 12.46 9.03
CA HIS A 105 -9.43 13.56 9.98
C HIS A 105 -7.97 13.68 10.39
N ARG A 106 -7.57 14.88 10.83
CA ARG A 106 -6.24 15.09 11.39
C ARG A 106 -6.18 14.41 12.75
N TYR A 107 -5.42 13.33 12.83
CA TYR A 107 -5.25 12.53 14.05
C TYR A 107 -3.91 12.84 14.75
N TRP A 108 -3.27 13.96 14.40
CA TRP A 108 -1.97 14.36 14.94
C TRP A 108 -2.03 15.82 15.41
N PRO A 109 -1.16 16.19 16.36
CA PRO A 109 -1.14 17.53 16.93
C PRO A 109 -0.79 18.62 15.91
N GLY A 110 -1.17 19.86 16.23
CA GLY A 110 -0.57 21.04 15.61
C GLY A 110 0.75 21.42 16.31
N ALA A 111 0.85 22.69 16.70
CA ALA A 111 2.04 23.22 17.37
C ALA A 111 2.18 22.81 18.86
N GLN A 112 1.07 22.39 19.50
CA GLN A 112 1.07 21.94 20.88
C GLN A 112 0.87 20.43 20.94
N PRO A 113 1.52 19.72 21.87
CA PRO A 113 1.28 18.30 22.08
C PRO A 113 -0.20 18.02 22.35
N GLU A 114 -0.70 16.90 21.83
CA GLU A 114 -2.07 16.41 22.06
C GLU A 114 -2.00 15.03 22.72
N VAL A 115 -2.95 14.74 23.61
CA VAL A 115 -3.05 13.46 24.31
C VAL A 115 -4.20 12.66 23.69
N TYR A 116 -3.90 11.43 23.29
CA TYR A 116 -4.87 10.47 22.75
C TYR A 116 -4.90 9.24 23.66
N GLY A 117 -5.95 9.10 24.48
CA GLY A 117 -5.99 8.15 25.59
C GLY A 117 -4.82 8.35 26.55
N GLU A 118 -3.92 7.38 26.63
CA GLU A 118 -2.74 7.41 27.51
C GLU A 118 -1.44 7.86 26.80
N ILE A 119 -1.54 8.23 25.52
CA ILE A 119 -0.39 8.50 24.66
C ILE A 119 -0.32 10.00 24.38
N ASN A 120 0.74 10.64 24.88
CA ASN A 120 1.08 12.00 24.49
C ASN A 120 1.83 11.98 23.16
N VAL A 121 1.38 12.77 22.18
CA VAL A 121 1.98 12.90 20.85
C VAL A 121 2.43 14.33 20.67
N ASP A 122 3.73 14.48 20.39
CA ASP A 122 4.39 15.77 20.18
C ASP A 122 4.97 15.84 18.76
N MET A 123 4.76 16.96 18.07
CA MET A 123 5.31 17.20 16.74
C MET A 123 6.73 17.74 16.85
N LEU A 124 7.70 16.91 16.46
CA LEU A 124 9.12 17.30 16.47
C LEU A 124 9.52 18.08 15.22
N SER A 125 9.01 17.66 14.06
CA SER A 125 9.32 18.32 12.78
C SER A 125 8.28 17.99 11.72
N GLU A 126 8.08 18.91 10.79
CA GLU A 126 7.34 18.72 9.55
C GLU A 126 8.23 19.20 8.39
N THR A 127 8.35 18.40 7.33
CA THR A 127 9.16 18.70 6.16
C THR A 127 8.34 18.39 4.91
N GLU A 128 8.11 19.42 4.12
CA GLU A 128 7.44 19.28 2.83
C GLU A 128 8.48 18.93 1.75
N LYS A 129 8.21 17.87 1.00
CA LYS A 129 8.90 17.53 -0.26
C LYS A 129 7.95 17.81 -1.42
N SER A 130 8.38 17.52 -2.66
CA SER A 130 7.56 17.75 -3.85
C SER A 130 6.22 17.00 -3.78
N ASP A 131 6.25 15.71 -3.43
CA ASP A 131 5.09 14.83 -3.58
C ASP A 131 4.57 14.24 -2.27
N TRP A 132 5.29 14.47 -1.17
CA TRP A 132 4.90 14.02 0.16
C TRP A 132 5.39 14.94 1.27
N ILE A 133 4.74 14.82 2.42
CA ILE A 133 5.11 15.49 3.67
C ILE A 133 5.64 14.45 4.62
N VAL A 134 6.76 14.75 5.29
CA VAL A 134 7.34 13.91 6.34
C VAL A 134 7.18 14.62 7.68
N ARG A 135 6.52 13.96 8.63
CA ARG A 135 6.40 14.40 10.02
C ARG A 135 7.16 13.47 10.93
N LYS A 136 7.81 14.00 11.96
CA LYS A 136 8.36 13.21 13.05
C LYS A 136 7.58 13.53 14.32
N PHE A 137 7.07 12.50 14.96
CA PHE A 137 6.40 12.61 16.24
C PHE A 137 7.23 11.96 17.32
N LYS A 138 7.22 12.53 18.52
CA LYS A 138 7.60 11.82 19.74
C LYS A 138 6.31 11.36 20.40
N ILE A 139 6.15 10.04 20.54
CA ILE A 139 5.05 9.49 21.32
C ILE A 139 5.57 9.04 22.68
N THR A 140 4.84 9.36 23.74
CA THR A 140 5.19 9.05 25.13
C THR A 140 4.01 8.39 25.81
N LYS A 141 4.23 7.20 26.37
CA LYS A 141 3.31 6.53 27.29
C LYS A 141 4.07 6.26 28.58
N GLU A 142 3.53 6.76 29.70
CA GLU A 142 4.18 6.73 31.01
C GLU A 142 5.61 7.33 30.96
N LYS A 143 6.65 6.51 31.20
CA LYS A 143 8.07 6.91 31.23
C LYS A 143 8.84 6.51 29.97
N ARG A 144 8.17 5.90 28.99
CA ARG A 144 8.79 5.44 27.73
C ARG A 144 8.39 6.36 26.60
N SER A 145 9.34 6.64 25.71
CA SER A 145 9.09 7.42 24.51
C SER A 145 9.77 6.80 23.30
N ARG A 146 9.21 7.05 22.12
CA ARG A 146 9.81 6.67 20.84
C ARG A 146 9.41 7.62 19.73
N THR A 147 10.19 7.63 18.68
CA THR A 147 9.95 8.48 17.51
C THR A 147 9.17 7.72 16.44
N ILE A 148 8.14 8.36 15.92
CA ILE A 148 7.34 7.89 14.78
C ILE A 148 7.64 8.78 13.58
N THR A 149 7.94 8.17 12.44
CA THR A 149 8.04 8.88 11.16
C THR A 149 6.74 8.67 10.40
N HIS A 150 6.05 9.76 10.11
CA HIS A 150 4.78 9.77 9.40
C HIS A 150 4.96 10.39 8.01
N TYR A 151 4.63 9.61 7.00
CA TYR A 151 4.67 9.99 5.60
C TYR A 151 3.27 10.26 5.08
N GLN A 152 3.04 11.43 4.49
CA GLN A 152 1.79 11.72 3.79
C GLN A 152 2.06 11.96 2.31
N PHE A 153 1.61 11.05 1.45
CA PHE A 153 1.70 11.24 0.00
C PHE A 153 0.57 12.17 -0.47
N VAL A 154 0.92 13.37 -0.91
CA VAL A 154 -0.04 14.44 -1.23
C VAL A 154 -0.34 14.56 -2.72
N SER A 155 0.53 14.03 -3.59
CA SER A 155 0.35 14.04 -5.04
C SER A 155 -0.52 12.90 -5.58
N TRP A 156 -1.16 12.09 -4.74
CA TRP A 156 -2.12 11.08 -5.25
C TRP A 156 -3.38 11.79 -5.76
N PRO A 157 -3.75 11.64 -7.04
CA PRO A 157 -4.92 12.34 -7.57
C PRO A 157 -6.23 11.86 -6.91
N ASP A 158 -7.20 12.78 -6.84
CA ASP A 158 -8.55 12.52 -6.35
C ASP A 158 -9.29 11.44 -7.17
N HIS A 159 -8.96 11.32 -8.45
CA HIS A 159 -9.46 10.28 -9.33
C HIS A 159 -8.33 9.37 -9.80
N GLY A 160 -8.57 8.07 -9.74
CA GLY A 160 -7.68 7.07 -10.31
C GLY A 160 -6.36 6.91 -9.56
N VAL A 161 -5.28 7.05 -10.31
CA VAL A 161 -3.91 6.70 -9.96
C VAL A 161 -2.98 7.80 -10.47
N PRO A 162 -1.78 7.97 -9.90
CA PRO A 162 -0.80 8.90 -10.45
C PRO A 162 -0.56 8.65 -11.95
N ASP A 163 -0.41 9.72 -12.73
CA ASP A 163 -0.16 9.61 -14.18
C ASP A 163 1.22 8.99 -14.45
N GLU A 164 2.20 9.32 -13.62
CA GLU A 164 3.56 8.79 -13.65
C GLU A 164 3.83 7.90 -12.44
N ALA A 165 4.57 6.80 -12.66
CA ALA A 165 4.94 5.88 -11.60
C ALA A 165 6.11 6.37 -10.76
N GLY A 166 6.99 7.22 -11.31
CA GLY A 166 8.24 7.67 -10.68
C GLY A 166 8.06 8.17 -9.25
N PRO A 167 7.24 9.20 -8.99
CA PRO A 167 7.02 9.74 -7.65
C PRO A 167 6.49 8.70 -6.65
N ALA A 168 5.61 7.80 -7.09
CA ALA A 168 5.08 6.74 -6.24
C ALA A 168 6.15 5.69 -5.90
N LEU A 169 6.99 5.32 -6.88
CA LEU A 169 8.10 4.38 -6.67
C LEU A 169 9.16 4.97 -5.73
N ASP A 170 9.51 6.24 -5.90
CA ASP A 170 10.49 6.93 -5.05
C ASP A 170 9.98 7.07 -3.61
N PHE A 171 8.70 7.42 -3.45
CA PHE A 171 8.05 7.41 -2.15
C PHE A 171 8.10 6.04 -1.47
N VAL A 172 7.76 4.96 -2.19
CA VAL A 172 7.81 3.58 -1.65
C VAL A 172 9.23 3.19 -1.26
N ARG A 173 10.25 3.56 -2.05
CA ARG A 173 11.66 3.29 -1.75
C ARG A 173 12.11 4.00 -0.49
N GLU A 174 11.81 5.29 -0.35
CA GLU A 174 12.17 6.07 0.85
C GLU A 174 11.53 5.51 2.11
N VAL A 175 10.23 5.18 2.05
CA VAL A 175 9.53 4.57 3.19
C VAL A 175 10.13 3.21 3.53
N HIS A 176 10.45 2.39 2.53
CA HIS A 176 11.05 1.07 2.74
C HIS A 176 12.44 1.17 3.38
N GLU A 177 13.26 2.12 2.95
CA GLU A 177 14.58 2.38 3.54
C GLU A 177 14.47 2.68 5.03
N VAL A 178 13.56 3.59 5.43
CA VAL A 178 13.35 3.92 6.84
C VAL A 178 12.71 2.75 7.61
N ALA A 179 11.77 2.04 7.00
CA ALA A 179 11.09 0.91 7.64
C ALA A 179 12.01 -0.32 7.81
N SER A 180 13.03 -0.48 6.98
CA SER A 180 13.97 -1.62 7.05
C SER A 180 14.73 -1.71 8.37
N SER A 181 14.86 -0.57 9.07
CA SER A 181 15.51 -0.47 10.38
C SER A 181 14.51 -0.51 11.56
N ALA A 182 13.21 -0.64 11.29
CA ALA A 182 12.16 -0.63 12.31
C ALA A 182 11.75 -2.05 12.74
N PHE A 183 11.42 -2.22 14.02
CA PHE A 183 11.09 -3.52 14.62
C PHE A 183 9.59 -3.91 14.56
N GLY A 184 8.73 -3.08 13.96
CA GLY A 184 7.27 -3.30 13.92
C GLY A 184 6.66 -3.06 12.54
N PRO A 185 5.39 -3.44 12.33
CA PRO A 185 4.73 -3.30 11.04
C PRO A 185 4.59 -1.83 10.65
N VAL A 186 4.69 -1.55 9.35
CA VAL A 186 4.38 -0.24 8.80
C VAL A 186 2.87 -0.07 8.77
N ILE A 187 2.36 0.98 9.41
CA ILE A 187 0.93 1.30 9.37
C ILE A 187 0.66 2.05 8.08
N VAL A 188 -0.24 1.54 7.26
CA VAL A 188 -0.60 2.15 5.97
C VAL A 188 -2.10 2.41 5.94
N HIS A 189 -2.49 3.64 5.66
CA HIS A 189 -3.89 4.01 5.58
C HIS A 189 -4.16 5.01 4.44
N CYS A 190 -5.44 5.10 4.08
CA CYS A 190 -5.96 6.15 3.22
C CYS A 190 -7.28 6.65 3.82
N SER A 191 -8.39 6.53 3.10
CA SER A 191 -9.73 6.71 3.65
C SER A 191 -10.30 5.38 4.19
N ALA A 192 -10.51 4.40 3.31
CA ALA A 192 -11.04 3.08 3.68
C ALA A 192 -9.97 2.06 4.08
N GLY A 193 -8.70 2.32 3.71
CA GLY A 193 -7.60 1.40 4.00
C GLY A 193 -7.53 0.18 3.08
N VAL A 194 -7.99 0.29 1.82
CA VAL A 194 -8.06 -0.85 0.87
C VAL A 194 -7.52 -0.53 -0.53
N GLY A 195 -7.87 0.63 -1.10
CA GLY A 195 -7.49 1.03 -2.47
C GLY A 195 -6.03 1.49 -2.60
N ARG A 196 -5.78 2.77 -2.33
CA ARG A 196 -4.41 3.35 -2.34
C ARG A 196 -3.48 2.60 -1.38
N THR A 197 -3.98 2.23 -0.20
CA THR A 197 -3.30 1.37 0.78
C THR A 197 -2.83 0.05 0.17
N GLY A 198 -3.71 -0.68 -0.53
CA GLY A 198 -3.32 -1.92 -1.20
C GLY A 198 -2.35 -1.70 -2.35
N THR A 199 -2.48 -0.58 -3.06
CA THR A 199 -1.55 -0.21 -4.14
C THR A 199 -0.13 0.01 -3.60
N PHE A 200 0.01 0.78 -2.51
CA PHE A 200 1.28 1.02 -1.85
C PHE A 200 1.92 -0.27 -1.32
N ILE A 201 1.15 -1.11 -0.62
CA ILE A 201 1.64 -2.37 -0.05
C ILE A 201 2.09 -3.33 -1.17
N ALA A 202 1.34 -3.40 -2.28
CA ALA A 202 1.69 -4.22 -3.42
C ALA A 202 3.00 -3.76 -4.06
N LEU A 203 3.17 -2.46 -4.32
CA LEU A 203 4.43 -1.89 -4.84
C LEU A 203 5.60 -2.19 -3.90
N GLY A 204 5.45 -1.94 -2.59
CA GLY A 204 6.51 -2.20 -1.62
C GLY A 204 6.90 -3.68 -1.54
N THR A 205 5.93 -4.58 -1.67
CA THR A 205 6.17 -6.03 -1.67
C THR A 205 6.86 -6.48 -2.96
N LEU A 206 6.38 -6.03 -4.12
CA LEU A 206 6.93 -6.40 -5.42
C LEU A 206 8.34 -5.83 -5.65
N LEU A 207 8.59 -4.59 -5.23
CA LEU A 207 9.93 -3.98 -5.32
C LEU A 207 10.97 -4.73 -4.48
N GLN A 208 10.57 -5.38 -3.38
CA GLN A 208 11.45 -6.27 -2.63
C GLN A 208 11.60 -7.63 -3.32
N HIS A 209 10.50 -8.18 -3.85
CA HIS A 209 10.48 -9.46 -4.55
C HIS A 209 11.45 -9.49 -5.75
N ILE A 210 11.41 -8.46 -6.61
CA ILE A 210 12.26 -8.37 -7.81
C ILE A 210 13.75 -8.15 -7.50
N LYS A 211 14.14 -7.93 -6.23
CA LYS A 211 15.56 -7.93 -5.85
C LYS A 211 16.15 -9.33 -5.87
N ASP A 212 15.32 -10.33 -5.61
CA ASP A 212 15.72 -11.73 -5.44
C ASP A 212 15.20 -12.64 -6.58
N HIS A 213 14.25 -12.15 -7.40
CA HIS A 213 13.52 -12.92 -8.39
C HIS A 213 13.43 -12.14 -9.71
N ASP A 214 13.38 -12.87 -10.83
CA ASP A 214 13.24 -12.34 -12.19
C ASP A 214 11.79 -12.39 -12.70
N TRP A 215 10.80 -12.51 -11.80
CA TRP A 215 9.39 -12.56 -12.14
C TRP A 215 8.51 -11.70 -11.20
N VAL A 216 7.28 -11.45 -11.62
CA VAL A 216 6.26 -10.72 -10.85
C VAL A 216 4.91 -11.44 -10.97
N ASP A 217 4.28 -11.75 -9.84
CA ASP A 217 2.89 -12.26 -9.77
C ASP A 217 1.99 -11.30 -8.99
N LEU A 218 1.50 -10.27 -9.67
CA LEU A 218 0.58 -9.31 -9.06
C LEU A 218 -0.78 -9.94 -8.76
N PHE A 219 -1.22 -10.94 -9.54
CA PHE A 219 -2.51 -11.58 -9.34
C PHE A 219 -2.51 -12.41 -8.05
N GLY A 220 -1.49 -13.23 -7.85
CA GLY A 220 -1.30 -14.02 -6.63
C GLY A 220 -1.17 -13.12 -5.41
N LEU A 221 -0.37 -12.06 -5.50
CA LEU A 221 -0.22 -11.08 -4.42
C LEU A 221 -1.54 -10.38 -4.09
N ALA A 222 -2.28 -9.90 -5.10
CA ALA A 222 -3.58 -9.27 -4.88
C ALA A 222 -4.59 -10.25 -4.25
N SER A 223 -4.55 -11.52 -4.66
CA SER A 223 -5.39 -12.57 -4.09
C SER A 223 -5.02 -12.85 -2.62
N GLU A 224 -3.74 -12.96 -2.29
CA GLU A 224 -3.26 -13.13 -0.91
C GLU A 224 -3.65 -11.95 -0.03
N MET A 225 -3.40 -10.72 -0.47
CA MET A 225 -3.78 -9.52 0.28
C MET A 225 -5.29 -9.47 0.57
N ARG A 226 -6.12 -9.95 -0.37
CA ARG A 226 -7.57 -10.03 -0.21
C ARG A 226 -8.05 -11.14 0.72
N GLN A 227 -7.23 -12.15 1.00
CA GLN A 227 -7.49 -13.09 2.09
C GLN A 227 -7.35 -12.39 3.44
N HIS A 228 -6.47 -11.39 3.56
CA HIS A 228 -6.21 -10.70 4.82
C HIS A 228 -7.09 -9.48 5.08
N ARG A 229 -7.49 -8.72 4.05
CA ARG A 229 -8.42 -7.59 4.19
C ARG A 229 -9.27 -7.46 2.94
N ASN A 230 -10.54 -7.10 3.10
CA ASN A 230 -11.44 -7.01 1.97
C ASN A 230 -10.97 -5.96 0.93
N HIS A 231 -11.27 -6.22 -0.34
CA HIS A 231 -11.12 -5.25 -1.44
C HIS A 231 -9.73 -4.60 -1.63
N MET A 232 -8.66 -5.20 -1.09
CA MET A 232 -7.29 -4.71 -1.32
C MET A 232 -7.01 -4.58 -2.81
N ILE A 233 -6.45 -3.42 -3.21
CA ILE A 233 -6.39 -2.95 -4.60
C ILE A 233 -7.84 -2.88 -5.14
N GLN A 234 -8.52 -1.77 -4.86
CA GLN A 234 -9.97 -1.71 -4.93
C GLN A 234 -10.48 -1.61 -6.37
N THR A 235 -9.74 -0.93 -7.24
CA THR A 235 -10.18 -0.59 -8.60
C THR A 235 -9.22 -1.12 -9.66
N GLU A 236 -9.73 -1.30 -10.88
CA GLU A 236 -8.93 -1.70 -12.03
C GLU A 236 -7.80 -0.72 -12.36
N PRO A 237 -8.01 0.62 -12.37
CA PRO A 237 -6.91 1.56 -12.58
C PRO A 237 -5.77 1.40 -11.58
N GLN A 238 -6.07 1.07 -10.31
CA GLN A 238 -5.04 0.79 -9.29
C GLN A 238 -4.23 -0.46 -9.65
N TYR A 239 -4.90 -1.51 -10.12
CA TYR A 239 -4.24 -2.74 -10.55
C TYR A 239 -3.34 -2.51 -11.77
N VAL A 240 -3.85 -1.79 -12.78
CA VAL A 240 -3.09 -1.41 -13.99
C VAL A 240 -1.89 -0.53 -13.64
N PHE A 241 -2.07 0.42 -12.72
CA PHE A 241 -0.98 1.28 -12.26
C PHE A 241 0.18 0.50 -11.64
N ILE A 242 -0.12 -0.54 -10.86
CA ILE A 242 0.94 -1.39 -10.28
C ILE A 242 1.71 -2.09 -11.39
N HIS A 243 1.04 -2.63 -12.42
CA HIS A 243 1.72 -3.19 -13.59
C HIS A 243 2.65 -2.16 -14.27
N LYS A 244 2.14 -0.96 -14.57
CA LYS A 244 2.93 0.12 -15.18
C LYS A 244 4.16 0.47 -14.33
N ALA A 245 3.96 0.68 -13.03
CA ALA A 245 5.03 1.01 -12.10
C ALA A 245 6.08 -0.10 -11.98
N MET A 246 5.66 -1.38 -12.02
CA MET A 246 6.60 -2.48 -12.00
C MET A 246 7.39 -2.59 -13.31
N VAL A 247 6.79 -2.33 -14.47
CA VAL A 247 7.55 -2.23 -15.74
C VAL A 247 8.62 -1.14 -15.66
N ASP A 248 8.26 0.05 -15.19
CA ASP A 248 9.20 1.17 -15.05
C ASP A 248 10.34 0.84 -14.06
N ALA A 249 10.01 0.20 -12.93
CA ALA A 249 10.98 -0.26 -11.95
C ALA A 249 11.93 -1.33 -12.50
N CYS A 250 11.40 -2.27 -13.30
CA CYS A 250 12.17 -3.31 -13.96
C CYS A 250 13.12 -2.73 -15.02
N LYS A 251 12.62 -1.85 -15.89
CA LYS A 251 13.44 -1.14 -16.90
C LYS A 251 14.59 -0.38 -16.26
N SER A 252 14.33 0.32 -15.16
CA SER A 252 15.36 1.04 -14.38
C SER A 252 16.38 0.10 -13.70
N SER A 253 16.01 -1.18 -13.49
CA SER A 253 16.84 -2.21 -12.87
C SER A 253 17.61 -3.09 -13.89
N MET A 254 17.39 -2.91 -15.19
CA MET A 254 17.98 -3.71 -16.29
C MET A 254 19.51 -3.60 -16.42
N SER A 255 20.20 -2.83 -15.56
CA SER A 255 21.65 -2.90 -15.44
C SER A 255 22.16 -4.11 -14.65
N LYS A 256 21.29 -4.81 -13.88
CA LYS A 256 21.71 -5.89 -12.96
C LYS A 256 21.53 -7.32 -13.46
N PHE A 257 20.57 -7.58 -14.34
CA PHE A 257 20.28 -8.92 -14.84
C PHE A 257 20.38 -8.91 -16.37
N GLY A 258 21.46 -9.46 -16.93
CA GLY A 258 21.74 -9.47 -18.36
C GLY A 258 20.73 -10.21 -19.25
N GLY A 259 19.57 -10.62 -18.72
CA GLY A 259 18.52 -11.42 -19.38
C GLY A 259 17.07 -10.91 -19.27
N GLY A 260 16.83 -9.70 -18.73
CA GLY A 260 15.48 -9.14 -18.59
C GLY A 260 14.67 -9.71 -17.42
N ILE A 261 13.57 -9.05 -17.04
CA ILE A 261 12.63 -9.49 -15.97
C ILE A 261 11.34 -9.96 -16.65
N LYS A 262 10.92 -11.20 -16.39
CA LYS A 262 9.71 -11.80 -16.99
C LYS A 262 8.46 -11.37 -16.22
N VAL A 263 7.64 -10.51 -16.82
CA VAL A 263 6.29 -10.23 -16.30
C VAL A 263 5.36 -11.36 -16.70
N LEU A 264 4.75 -12.05 -15.72
CA LEU A 264 3.80 -13.13 -15.99
C LEU A 264 2.49 -12.59 -16.59
N PRO A 265 1.82 -13.34 -17.49
CA PRO A 265 0.64 -12.86 -18.20
C PRO A 265 -0.49 -12.43 -17.25
N SER A 266 -1.02 -11.23 -17.48
CA SER A 266 -2.13 -10.66 -16.69
C SER A 266 -3.47 -11.22 -17.12
N PHE A 267 -4.21 -11.87 -16.22
CA PHE A 267 -5.63 -12.14 -16.43
C PHE A 267 -6.46 -10.92 -16.00
N PRO A 268 -7.49 -10.50 -16.77
CA PRO A 268 -8.36 -9.40 -16.36
C PRO A 268 -9.08 -9.74 -15.04
N ILE A 269 -8.90 -8.87 -14.03
CA ILE A 269 -9.42 -9.08 -12.68
C ILE A 269 -10.83 -8.52 -12.50
N TYR A 270 -11.16 -7.42 -13.18
CA TYR A 270 -12.43 -6.73 -13.07
C TYR A 270 -13.23 -6.94 -14.37
N SER A 271 -14.52 -7.26 -14.23
CA SER A 271 -15.35 -7.71 -15.35
C SER A 271 -16.05 -6.57 -16.11
N ASN A 272 -15.54 -5.34 -16.07
CA ASN A 272 -16.24 -4.17 -16.58
C ASN A 272 -15.68 -3.61 -17.89
N PHE A 273 -14.66 -4.24 -18.48
CA PHE A 273 -14.23 -3.99 -19.85
C PHE A 273 -14.16 -5.30 -20.62
N GLY A 274 -14.52 -5.25 -21.90
CA GLY A 274 -14.43 -6.38 -22.84
C GLY A 274 -13.00 -6.89 -22.99
N PRO A 275 -12.81 -8.04 -23.67
CA PRO A 275 -11.52 -8.70 -23.72
C PRO A 275 -10.48 -7.81 -24.42
N ALA A 276 -9.36 -7.58 -23.74
CA ALA A 276 -8.07 -7.19 -24.32
C ALA A 276 -8.07 -5.96 -25.25
N SER A 277 -8.14 -4.74 -24.71
CA SER A 277 -7.72 -3.56 -25.48
C SER A 277 -6.59 -2.77 -24.82
N GLN A 278 -6.69 -2.36 -23.55
CA GLN A 278 -5.64 -1.52 -22.97
C GLN A 278 -4.38 -2.27 -22.50
N LEU A 279 -4.51 -3.53 -22.07
CA LEU A 279 -3.36 -4.34 -21.64
C LEU A 279 -2.66 -5.01 -22.83
N SER A 280 -3.40 -5.45 -23.86
CA SER A 280 -2.80 -6.06 -25.07
C SER A 280 -1.91 -5.08 -25.82
N ASP A 281 -2.34 -3.83 -25.93
CA ASP A 281 -1.57 -2.79 -26.61
C ASP A 281 -0.29 -2.48 -25.80
N PHE A 282 -0.41 -2.41 -24.47
CA PHE A 282 0.74 -2.21 -23.57
C PHE A 282 1.75 -3.37 -23.57
N TYR A 283 1.30 -4.63 -23.52
CA TYR A 283 2.20 -5.78 -23.64
C TYR A 283 2.73 -5.95 -25.06
N GLY A 284 1.97 -5.57 -26.09
CA GLY A 284 2.43 -5.52 -27.49
C GLY A 284 3.56 -4.51 -27.68
N ASP A 285 3.42 -3.32 -27.10
CA ASP A 285 4.46 -2.29 -27.09
C ASP A 285 5.69 -2.77 -26.30
N MET A 286 5.51 -3.42 -25.14
CA MET A 286 6.62 -3.97 -24.36
C MET A 286 7.39 -5.08 -25.10
N LEU A 287 6.69 -6.01 -25.76
CA LEU A 287 7.31 -7.08 -26.55
C LEU A 287 7.99 -6.53 -27.82
N SER A 288 7.46 -5.47 -28.41
CA SER A 288 8.08 -4.81 -29.57
C SER A 288 9.31 -3.96 -29.17
N GLU A 289 9.32 -3.36 -27.98
CA GLU A 289 10.50 -2.72 -27.38
C GLU A 289 11.58 -3.75 -27.02
N GLU A 290 11.22 -4.92 -26.49
CA GLU A 290 12.19 -6.01 -26.26
C GLU A 290 12.77 -6.54 -27.57
N ALA A 291 11.95 -6.69 -28.62
CA ALA A 291 12.41 -7.11 -29.94
C ALA A 291 13.37 -6.09 -30.58
N SER A 292 13.08 -4.78 -30.45
CA SER A 292 13.96 -3.72 -30.95
C SER A 292 15.25 -3.56 -30.12
N TYR A 293 15.21 -3.80 -28.82
CA TYR A 293 16.40 -3.83 -27.95
C TYR A 293 17.31 -5.05 -28.26
N GLN A 294 16.72 -6.22 -28.55
CA GLN A 294 17.44 -7.39 -29.04
C GLN A 294 18.04 -7.14 -30.45
N TYR A 295 17.33 -6.43 -31.32
CA TYR A 295 17.81 -6.03 -32.65
C TYR A 295 18.99 -5.04 -32.57
N GLN A 296 18.97 -4.10 -31.62
CA GLN A 296 20.10 -3.18 -31.37
C GLN A 296 21.32 -3.89 -30.76
N LYS A 297 21.14 -4.90 -29.90
CA LYS A 297 22.25 -5.72 -29.38
C LYS A 297 22.87 -6.63 -30.44
N THR A 298 22.09 -7.11 -31.41
CA THR A 298 22.56 -8.02 -32.46
C THR A 298 23.16 -7.28 -33.67
N SER A 299 22.76 -6.04 -33.92
CA SER A 299 23.33 -5.21 -35.00
C SER A 299 24.73 -4.63 -34.70
N GLY A 300 25.29 -4.90 -33.52
CA GLY A 300 26.67 -4.55 -33.14
C GLY A 300 27.77 -5.43 -33.76
N ASN A 301 27.44 -6.45 -34.55
CA ASN A 301 28.41 -7.22 -35.32
C ASN A 301 27.88 -7.43 -36.74
N GLY A 302 28.46 -6.70 -37.68
CA GLY A 302 28.09 -6.73 -39.09
C GLY A 302 28.13 -8.14 -39.67
N LYS A 303 26.96 -8.72 -39.92
CA LYS A 303 26.71 -9.72 -40.95
C LYS A 303 25.30 -9.51 -41.51
N THR A 304 25.23 -9.19 -42.80
CA THR A 304 24.03 -9.14 -43.63
C THR A 304 23.45 -10.55 -43.79
N TYR A 305 22.14 -10.70 -43.58
CA TYR A 305 21.40 -11.90 -43.98
C TYR A 305 20.37 -11.53 -45.06
N ASP A 306 20.31 -12.40 -46.07
CA ASP A 306 19.54 -12.29 -47.30
C ASP A 306 18.07 -12.68 -47.07
N GLU A 307 17.14 -11.80 -47.47
CA GLU A 307 15.70 -12.02 -47.40
C GLU A 307 15.21 -12.76 -48.65
N SER A 308 15.27 -14.09 -48.63
CA SER A 308 14.58 -14.89 -49.64
C SER A 308 13.98 -16.18 -49.06
N THR A 309 13.11 -16.07 -48.06
CA THR A 309 12.03 -17.05 -47.84
C THR A 309 10.98 -16.51 -46.87
N PHE A 310 9.91 -15.92 -47.40
CA PHE A 310 8.53 -16.09 -46.94
C PHE A 310 7.59 -15.86 -48.12
#